data_AF-A0A225NHL1-F1
#
_entry.id   AF-A0A225NHL1-F1
#
_cell.length_a   1.000
_cell.length_b   1.000
_cell.length_c   1.000
_cell.angle_alpha   90.00
_cell.angle_beta   90.00
_cell.angle_gamma   90.00
#
_symmetry.space_group_name_H-M   'P 1'
#
loop_
_entity.id
_entity.type
_entity.pdbx_description
1 polymer ?
#
loop_
_entity_poly.entity_id
_entity_poly.type
_entity_poly.pdbx_seq_one_letter_code
_entity_poly.pdbx_strand_id
1 'polypeptide(L)'
;MTTAYDLTPDWNAANRYDVTTAATLLMTNTSAYDIRWARTADILQPLLDPQVAAMLRSGESISLSIPGGQSLWLAAHPRGSVAVDVFPYTGQGV
;
A
#
# COMPACT_ATOMS: atom_id res chain seq x y z
N MET A 1 13.32 4.13 4.57
CA MET A 1 13.78 3.01 3.72
C MET A 1 12.80 2.87 2.58
N THR A 2 13.27 2.70 1.34
CA THR A 2 12.41 2.59 0.15
C THR A 2 12.32 1.14 -0.31
N THR A 3 11.11 0.67 -0.61
CA THR A 3 10.86 -0.66 -1.20
C THR A 3 10.07 -0.48 -2.49
N ALA A 4 10.56 -1.04 -3.60
CA ALA A 4 9.86 -1.03 -4.87
C ALA A 4 9.05 -2.33 -5.06
N TYR A 5 7.83 -2.19 -5.54
CA TYR A 5 6.92 -3.29 -5.82
C TYR A 5 6.59 -3.36 -7.31
N ASP A 6 6.71 -4.54 -7.91
CA ASP A 6 6.12 -4.90 -9.22
C ASP A 6 4.76 -5.56 -8.94
N LEU A 7 3.70 -4.80 -9.17
CA LEU A 7 2.34 -5.19 -8.78
C LEU A 7 1.67 -6.04 -9.85
N THR A 8 1.02 -7.08 -9.34
CA THR A 8 0.09 -7.91 -10.10
C THR A 8 -1.36 -7.43 -9.91
N PRO A 9 -2.32 -7.94 -10.72
CA PRO A 9 -3.74 -7.61 -10.55
C PRO A 9 -4.33 -8.02 -9.21
N ASP A 10 -3.84 -9.09 -8.59
CA ASP A 10 -4.50 -9.71 -7.44
C ASP A 10 -3.92 -9.25 -6.10
N TRP A 11 -4.72 -9.33 -5.04
CA TRP A 11 -4.25 -9.20 -3.67
C TRP A 11 -3.48 -10.47 -3.30
N ASN A 12 -2.14 -10.39 -3.29
CA ASN A 12 -1.30 -11.52 -2.90
C ASN A 12 -0.12 -11.06 -2.04
N ALA A 13 0.57 -12.02 -1.44
CA ALA A 13 1.66 -11.74 -0.51
C ALA A 13 2.84 -10.99 -1.16
N ALA A 14 3.04 -11.07 -2.48
CA ALA A 14 4.07 -10.31 -3.18
C ALA A 14 3.71 -8.82 -3.29
N ASN A 15 2.41 -8.49 -3.30
CA ASN A 15 1.92 -7.12 -3.31
C ASN A 15 1.54 -6.62 -1.89
N ARG A 16 2.11 -7.21 -0.84
CA ARG A 16 1.82 -6.86 0.55
C ARG A 16 3.04 -6.24 1.24
N TYR A 17 2.78 -5.23 2.06
CA TYR A 17 3.74 -4.71 3.01
C TYR A 17 3.23 -4.92 4.43
N ASP A 18 4.00 -5.68 5.23
CA ASP A 18 3.68 -5.96 6.63
C ASP A 18 4.28 -4.90 7.55
N VAL A 19 3.42 -4.17 8.24
CA VAL A 19 3.83 -3.08 9.14
C VAL A 19 4.09 -3.68 10.52
N THR A 20 5.35 -4.05 10.80
CA THR A 20 5.71 -4.69 12.08
C THR A 20 5.72 -3.72 13.27
N THR A 21 6.15 -2.48 13.03
CA THR A 21 6.10 -1.37 13.98
C THR A 21 5.35 -0.20 13.35
N ALA A 22 4.63 0.58 14.14
CA ALA A 22 3.91 1.74 13.64
C ALA A 22 4.82 2.62 12.77
N ALA A 23 4.33 3.02 11.61
CA ALA A 23 5.12 3.75 10.61
C ALA A 23 4.25 4.70 9.78
N THR A 24 4.90 5.71 9.21
CA THR A 24 4.30 6.52 8.13
C THR A 24 4.86 6.01 6.81
N LEU A 25 3.99 5.64 5.88
CA LEU A 25 4.33 5.17 4.55
C LEU A 25 4.02 6.25 3.52
N LEU A 26 4.97 6.59 2.65
CA LEU A 26 4.70 7.35 1.43
C LEU A 26 4.67 6.37 0.27
N MET A 27 3.52 6.24 -0.37
CA MET A 27 3.37 5.43 -1.58
C MET A 27 3.41 6.35 -2.79
N THR A 28 4.26 6.04 -3.75
CA THR A 28 4.40 6.80 -5.01
C THR A 28 4.10 5.86 -6.18
N ASN A 29 3.03 6.12 -6.92
CA ASN A 29 2.73 5.36 -8.13
C ASN A 29 3.68 5.78 -9.26
N THR A 30 4.53 4.85 -9.65
CA THR A 30 5.56 5.05 -10.69
C THR A 30 5.14 4.46 -12.04
N SER A 31 3.93 3.89 -12.13
CA SER A 31 3.40 3.27 -13.34
C SER A 31 2.37 4.17 -14.03
N ALA A 32 2.08 3.84 -15.29
CA ALA A 32 1.03 4.48 -16.08
C ALA A 32 -0.40 4.01 -15.72
N TYR A 33 -0.53 3.08 -14.78
CA TYR A 33 -1.82 2.48 -14.38
C TYR A 33 -2.17 2.86 -12.94
N ASP A 34 -3.46 2.91 -12.66
CA ASP A 34 -3.94 3.18 -11.31
C ASP A 34 -3.64 2.00 -10.38
N ILE A 35 -3.25 2.33 -9.16
CA ILE A 35 -2.94 1.35 -8.12
C ILE A 35 -4.06 1.36 -7.10
N ARG A 36 -4.55 0.17 -6.82
CA ARG A 36 -5.54 -0.10 -5.79
C ARG A 36 -4.79 -0.44 -4.51
N TRP A 37 -5.26 0.11 -3.41
CA TRP A 37 -4.69 -0.20 -2.11
C TRP A 37 -5.74 -0.34 -1.03
N ALA A 38 -5.43 -1.19 -0.06
CA ALA A 38 -6.28 -1.43 1.10
C ALA A 38 -5.42 -1.74 2.34
N ARG A 39 -6.00 -1.58 3.52
CA ARG A 39 -5.38 -1.96 4.79
C ARG A 39 -6.21 -3.02 5.48
N THR A 40 -5.53 -3.98 6.10
CA THR A 40 -6.14 -5.02 6.93
C THR A 40 -5.49 -5.02 8.31
N ALA A 41 -6.25 -5.41 9.33
CA ALA A 41 -5.74 -5.48 10.71
C ALA A 41 -4.74 -6.63 10.93
N ASP A 42 -4.61 -7.51 9.94
CA ASP A 42 -3.82 -8.73 9.95
C ASP A 42 -3.35 -9.06 8.53
N ILE A 43 -2.76 -10.26 8.36
CA ILE A 43 -2.14 -10.72 7.11
C ILE A 43 -3.13 -11.34 6.11
N LEU A 44 -4.43 -11.35 6.39
CA LEU A 44 -5.45 -11.83 5.48
C LEU A 44 -5.71 -10.80 4.38
N GLN A 45 -5.92 -11.29 3.18
CA GLN A 45 -6.21 -10.43 2.03
C GLN A 45 -7.51 -9.63 2.26
N PRO A 46 -7.63 -8.42 1.70
CA PRO A 46 -8.86 -7.64 1.78
C PRO A 46 -10.03 -8.45 1.20
N LEU A 47 -11.13 -8.53 1.95
CA LEU A 47 -12.40 -9.10 1.46
C LEU A 47 -13.17 -8.13 0.55
N LEU A 48 -12.66 -6.92 0.38
CA LEU A 48 -13.26 -5.88 -0.44
C LEU A 48 -13.13 -6.26 -1.92
N ASP A 49 -14.21 -6.03 -2.68
CA ASP A 49 -14.15 -6.10 -4.12
C ASP A 49 -13.02 -5.17 -4.61
N PRO A 50 -12.19 -5.58 -5.59
CA PRO A 50 -11.12 -4.73 -6.08
C PRO A 50 -11.58 -3.34 -6.54
N GLN A 51 -12.86 -3.13 -6.88
CA GLN A 51 -13.41 -1.82 -7.21
C GLN A 51 -13.65 -0.90 -6.00
N VAL A 52 -13.66 -1.44 -4.78
CA VAL A 52 -13.98 -0.71 -3.53
C VAL A 52 -12.72 -0.23 -2.81
N ALA A 53 -11.54 -0.71 -3.22
CA ALA A 53 -10.27 -0.25 -2.70
C ALA A 53 -10.04 1.25 -2.98
N ALA A 54 -9.19 1.88 -2.18
CA ALA A 54 -8.76 3.25 -2.46
C ALA A 54 -7.83 3.25 -3.68
N MET A 55 -7.93 4.29 -4.49
CA MET A 55 -7.13 4.43 -5.72
C MET A 55 -5.99 5.42 -5.49
N LEU A 56 -4.82 5.09 -6.04
CA LEU A 56 -3.68 5.96 -6.21
C LEU A 56 -3.42 6.08 -7.71
N ARG A 57 -3.70 7.26 -8.30
CA ARG A 57 -3.63 7.41 -9.75
C ARG A 57 -2.18 7.41 -10.23
N SER A 58 -2.01 7.18 -11.53
CA SER A 58 -0.71 7.27 -12.20
C SER A 58 0.02 8.57 -11.85
N GLY A 59 1.25 8.47 -11.34
CA GLY A 59 2.08 9.62 -10.95
C GLY A 59 1.72 10.28 -9.62
N GLU A 60 0.68 9.83 -8.92
CA GLU A 60 0.32 10.37 -7.61
C GLU A 60 1.18 9.78 -6.49
N SER A 61 1.19 10.49 -5.37
CA SER A 61 1.76 10.00 -4.11
C SER A 61 0.81 10.25 -2.96
N ILE A 62 0.78 9.34 -1.99
CA ILE A 62 -0.04 9.46 -0.78
C ILE A 62 0.74 9.02 0.45
N SER A 63 0.61 9.79 1.53
CA SER A 63 1.16 9.46 2.84
C SER A 63 0.11 8.82 3.73
N LEU A 64 0.43 7.69 4.35
CA LEU A 64 -0.44 6.91 5.22
C LEU A 64 0.26 6.60 6.53
N SER A 65 -0.36 6.96 7.65
CA SER A 65 0.05 6.50 8.97
C SER A 65 -0.60 5.15 9.27
N ILE A 66 0.20 4.11 9.48
CA ILE A 66 -0.29 2.74 9.70
C ILE A 66 0.24 2.22 11.05
N PRO A 67 -0.65 1.79 11.97
CA PRO A 67 -0.25 1.14 13.21
C PRO A 67 0.55 -0.16 12.98
N GLY A 68 1.37 -0.54 13.95
CA GLY A 68 2.04 -1.84 13.93
C GLY A 68 1.04 -2.98 14.00
N GLY A 69 1.36 -4.11 13.36
CA GLY A 69 0.53 -5.30 13.25
C GLY A 69 -0.43 -5.32 12.07
N GLN A 70 -0.54 -4.23 11.29
CA GLN A 70 -1.40 -4.17 10.10
C GLN A 70 -0.65 -4.54 8.82
N SER A 71 -1.40 -4.86 7.76
CA SER A 71 -0.85 -5.06 6.43
C SER A 71 -1.43 -4.05 5.44
N LEU A 72 -0.54 -3.49 4.61
CA LEU A 72 -0.92 -2.72 3.43
C LEU A 72 -0.90 -3.66 2.21
N TRP A 73 -2.00 -3.67 1.48
CA TRP A 73 -2.17 -4.44 0.25
C TRP A 73 -2.20 -3.52 -0.95
N LEU A 74 -1.56 -3.95 -2.02
CA LEU A 74 -1.42 -3.22 -3.27
C LEU A 74 -1.85 -4.13 -4.43
N ALA A 75 -2.40 -3.55 -5.49
CA ALA A 75 -2.74 -4.27 -6.71
C ALA A 75 -2.87 -3.29 -7.88
N ALA A 76 -2.51 -3.71 -9.09
CA ALA A 76 -2.71 -2.91 -10.29
C ALA A 76 -3.07 -3.78 -11.50
N HIS A 77 -3.99 -3.29 -12.34
CA HIS A 77 -4.41 -3.98 -13.55
C HIS A 77 -3.97 -3.17 -14.79
N PRO A 78 -3.32 -3.78 -15.79
CA PRO A 78 -2.92 -5.19 -15.88
C PRO A 78 -1.68 -5.54 -15.05
N ARG A 79 -0.80 -4.58 -14.79
CA ARG A 79 0.34 -4.62 -13.85
C ARG A 79 0.64 -3.18 -13.44
N GLY A 80 1.42 -2.96 -12.39
CA GLY A 80 1.81 -1.61 -11.98
C GLY A 80 3.09 -1.60 -11.17
N SER A 81 3.56 -0.42 -10.79
CA SER A 81 4.77 -0.27 -10.00
C SER A 81 4.64 0.87 -9.02
N VAL A 82 4.99 0.59 -7.75
CA VAL A 82 4.92 1.58 -6.67
C VAL A 82 6.20 1.54 -5.84
N ALA A 83 6.67 2.72 -5.47
CA ALA A 83 7.69 2.87 -4.45
C ALA A 83 7.01 3.17 -3.12
N VAL A 84 7.36 2.42 -2.08
CA VAL A 84 6.89 2.62 -0.70
C VAL A 84 8.07 3.04 0.15
N ASP A 85 8.04 4.29 0.59
CA ASP A 85 9.01 4.86 1.53
C ASP A 85 8.48 4.77 2.95
N VAL A 86 9.27 4.17 3.84
CA VAL A 86 8.93 3.95 5.25
C VAL A 86 9.66 4.97 6.11
N PHE A 87 8.89 5.72 6.90
CA PHE A 87 9.34 6.69 7.88
C PHE A 87 8.90 6.29 9.30
N PRO A 88 9.62 6.73 10.34
CA PRO A 88 9.13 6.63 11.72
C PRO A 88 7.72 7.21 11.81
N TYR A 89 6.85 6.57 12.61
CA TYR A 89 5.49 7.04 12.82
C TYR A 89 5.49 8.48 13.32
N THR A 90 4.91 9.38 12.53
CA THR A 90 4.79 10.80 12.87
C THR A 90 3.42 11.17 13.40
N GLY A 91 2.57 10.18 13.73
CA GLY A 91 1.23 10.44 14.25
C GLY A 91 1.33 11.35 15.46
N GLN A 92 0.86 12.59 15.30
CA GLN A 92 0.65 13.48 16.42
C GLN A 92 -0.36 12.79 17.33
N GLY A 93 0.08 12.45 18.54
CA GLY A 93 -0.84 12.07 19.60
C GLY A 93 -1.72 13.25 19.94
N VAL A 94 -3.03 13.08 19.75
CA VAL A 94 -4.08 13.51 20.67
C VAL A 94 -5.32 12.65 20.44
#